data_AF-A0AAU3UEM8-F1
#
_entry.id   AF-A0AAU3UEM8-F1
#
_cell.length_a   1.000
_cell.length_b   1.000
_cell.length_c   1.000
_cell.angle_alpha   90.00
_cell.angle_beta   90.00
_cell.angle_gamma   90.00
#
_symmetry.space_group_name_H-M   'P 1'
#
loop_
_entity.id
_entity.type
_entity.pdbx_description
1 polymer ?
#
loop_
_entity_poly.entity_id
_entity_poly.type
_entity_poly.pdbx_seq_one_letter_code
_entity_poly.pdbx_strand_id
1 'polypeptide(L)'
;MAPPKQHVHAQESRDCGRGRFDFSAREAREPLGYSKTLYQKMLDAQESRQTVPMLDITRAAGWSDEWDRMVDVWEHTDEAELNSRAQTPGYCWDGLPASAPDSDHPSDGFYLFVRDGRPVQFVRYQLSRYPIQLLRGVVVTKETVLTYQGSKLRPQ
;
A
#
# COMPACT_ATOMS: atom_id res chain seq x y z
N MET A 1 -0.55 56.30 10.62
CA MET A 1 0.05 55.38 9.63
C MET A 1 0.53 54.15 10.36
N ALA A 2 -0.20 53.05 10.24
CA ALA A 2 0.23 51.74 10.75
C ALA A 2 0.99 50.99 9.64
N PRO A 3 2.03 50.19 9.95
CA PRO A 3 2.72 49.42 8.93
C PRO A 3 1.84 48.24 8.47
N PRO A 4 1.88 47.82 7.20
CA PRO A 4 1.23 46.59 6.78
C PRO A 4 2.03 45.40 7.30
N LYS A 5 1.32 44.49 7.97
CA LYS A 5 1.81 43.22 8.48
C LYS A 5 2.29 42.36 7.31
N GLN A 6 3.56 41.94 7.36
CA GLN A 6 4.06 40.90 6.48
C GLN A 6 3.28 39.61 6.75
N HIS A 7 2.51 39.18 5.77
CA HIS A 7 2.01 37.81 5.72
C HIS A 7 3.20 36.89 5.46
N VAL A 8 3.80 36.39 6.53
CA VAL A 8 4.67 35.23 6.46
C VAL A 8 3.77 34.06 6.05
N HIS A 9 3.77 33.72 4.76
CA HIS A 9 3.39 32.38 4.35
C HIS A 9 4.41 31.43 4.99
N ALA A 10 4.11 30.96 6.19
CA ALA A 10 4.77 29.79 6.72
C ALA A 10 4.39 28.65 5.75
N GLN A 11 5.32 28.32 4.87
CA GLN A 11 5.36 26.98 4.30
C GLN A 11 5.35 26.04 5.51
N GLU A 12 4.22 25.39 5.76
CA GLU A 12 4.19 24.19 6.58
C GLU A 12 5.25 23.27 5.99
N SER A 13 6.39 23.24 6.64
CA SER A 13 7.42 22.26 6.39
C SER A 13 6.70 20.95 6.68
N ARG A 14 6.38 20.17 5.64
CA ARG A 14 5.87 18.81 5.81
C ARG A 14 6.85 18.10 6.72
N ASP A 15 6.50 17.97 8.00
CA ASP A 15 7.38 17.38 8.98
C ASP A 15 7.33 15.86 8.76
N CYS A 16 8.21 15.40 7.87
CA CYS A 16 8.46 13.99 7.62
C CYS A 16 9.31 13.41 8.76
N GLY A 17 9.00 13.76 10.01
CA GLY A 17 9.82 13.50 11.20
C GLY A 17 10.05 12.02 11.49
N ARG A 18 9.25 11.11 10.90
CA ARG A 18 9.50 9.66 10.93
C ARG A 18 10.19 9.12 9.69
N GLY A 19 10.16 9.84 8.57
CA GLY A 19 10.87 9.50 7.35
C GLY A 19 10.03 9.66 6.09
N ARG A 20 10.60 9.20 4.98
CA ARG A 20 9.97 9.18 3.64
C ARG A 20 9.94 7.75 3.12
N PHE A 21 8.93 7.42 2.35
CA PHE A 21 8.83 6.14 1.65
C PHE A 21 8.44 6.37 0.19
N ASP A 22 9.19 5.76 -0.74
CA ASP A 22 9.11 6.05 -2.17
C ASP A 22 8.59 4.85 -2.97
N PHE A 23 7.38 4.98 -3.52
CA PHE A 23 6.74 4.00 -4.40
C PHE A 23 7.30 4.00 -5.83
N SER A 24 8.12 4.99 -6.19
CA SER A 24 8.76 5.11 -7.50
C SER A 24 10.17 4.51 -7.54
N ALA A 25 10.72 4.10 -6.38
CA ALA A 25 12.05 3.53 -6.28
C ALA A 25 12.19 2.27 -7.17
N ARG A 26 13.06 2.36 -8.19
CA ARG A 26 13.34 1.26 -9.13
C ARG A 26 14.00 0.06 -8.44
N GLU A 27 14.70 0.31 -7.36
CA GLU A 27 15.32 -0.68 -6.47
C GLU A 27 14.68 -0.59 -5.09
N ALA A 28 13.36 -0.73 -5.01
CA ALA A 28 12.69 -0.91 -3.73
C ALA A 28 13.36 -2.08 -3.01
N ARG A 29 13.87 -1.85 -1.81
CA ARG A 29 14.40 -2.93 -0.98
C ARG A 29 13.25 -3.90 -0.73
N GLU A 30 13.54 -5.20 -0.86
CA GLU A 30 12.56 -6.26 -0.66
C GLU A 30 12.88 -7.07 0.62
N PRO A 31 12.94 -6.43 1.81
CA PRO A 31 13.39 -7.09 3.04
C PRO A 31 12.43 -8.20 3.50
N LEU A 32 11.16 -8.17 3.05
CA LEU A 32 10.21 -9.23 3.37
C LEU A 32 10.36 -10.42 2.43
N GLY A 33 11.00 -10.27 1.27
CA GLY A 33 11.09 -11.28 0.22
C GLY A 33 10.63 -10.71 -1.13
N TYR A 34 10.85 -11.48 -2.21
CA TYR A 34 10.59 -10.99 -3.56
C TYR A 34 9.10 -10.66 -3.81
N SER A 35 8.78 -9.43 -4.20
CA SER A 35 7.40 -8.98 -4.46
C SER A 35 6.76 -9.75 -5.60
N LYS A 36 7.55 -10.10 -6.62
CA LYS A 36 7.10 -10.91 -7.76
C LYS A 36 6.59 -12.29 -7.31
N THR A 37 7.27 -12.92 -6.35
CA THR A 37 6.87 -14.23 -5.84
C THR A 37 5.57 -14.12 -5.04
N LEU A 38 5.44 -13.10 -4.19
CA LEU A 38 4.20 -12.86 -3.46
C LEU A 38 3.02 -12.60 -4.39
N TYR A 39 3.21 -11.72 -5.37
CA TYR A 39 2.19 -11.40 -6.36
C TYR A 39 1.72 -12.66 -7.12
N GLN A 40 2.66 -13.54 -7.50
CA GLN A 40 2.30 -14.83 -8.11
C GLN A 40 1.49 -15.71 -7.15
N LYS A 41 1.84 -15.78 -5.86
CA LYS A 41 1.06 -16.55 -4.87
C LYS A 41 -0.33 -16.01 -4.61
N MET A 42 -0.51 -14.69 -4.66
CA MET A 42 -1.84 -14.09 -4.60
C MET A 42 -2.67 -14.48 -5.84
N LEU A 43 -2.07 -14.52 -7.03
CA LEU A 43 -2.74 -15.00 -8.25
C LEU A 43 -3.10 -16.48 -8.15
N ASP A 44 -2.18 -17.34 -7.72
CA ASP A 44 -2.42 -18.77 -7.52
C ASP A 44 -3.60 -19.01 -6.54
N ALA A 45 -3.65 -18.24 -5.44
CA ALA A 45 -4.73 -18.29 -4.46
C ALA A 45 -6.08 -17.82 -5.04
N GLN A 46 -6.07 -16.76 -5.87
CA GLN A 46 -7.25 -16.30 -6.58
C GLN A 46 -7.76 -17.37 -7.58
N GLU A 47 -6.87 -17.96 -8.37
CA GLU A 47 -7.20 -18.96 -9.40
C GLU A 47 -7.73 -20.26 -8.80
N SER A 48 -7.15 -20.71 -7.69
CA SER A 48 -7.62 -21.88 -6.94
C SER A 48 -8.93 -21.64 -6.17
N ARG A 49 -9.38 -20.38 -6.09
CA ARG A 49 -10.59 -19.94 -5.37
C ARG A 49 -10.60 -20.37 -3.90
N GLN A 50 -9.41 -20.46 -3.31
CA GLN A 50 -9.26 -20.93 -1.94
C GLN A 50 -9.68 -19.85 -0.95
N THR A 51 -10.18 -20.29 0.21
CA THR A 51 -10.26 -19.46 1.40
C THR A 51 -8.99 -19.70 2.19
N VAL A 52 -8.18 -18.65 2.36
CA VAL A 52 -6.80 -18.78 2.86
C VAL A 52 -6.41 -17.55 3.70
N PRO A 53 -5.76 -17.73 4.86
CA PRO A 53 -5.16 -16.62 5.60
C PRO A 53 -4.09 -15.90 4.77
N MET A 54 -3.99 -14.57 4.92
CA MET A 54 -2.95 -13.80 4.24
C MET A 54 -1.54 -14.29 4.61
N LEU A 55 -1.33 -14.70 5.86
CA LEU A 55 -0.07 -15.28 6.32
C LEU A 55 0.38 -16.48 5.48
N ASP A 56 -0.53 -17.38 5.13
CA ASP A 56 -0.22 -18.59 4.36
C ASP A 56 0.22 -18.25 2.94
N ILE A 57 -0.39 -17.22 2.33
CA ILE A 57 0.02 -16.70 1.02
C ILE A 57 1.44 -16.12 1.10
N THR A 58 1.73 -15.31 2.13
CA THR A 58 3.07 -14.73 2.31
C THR A 58 4.14 -15.79 2.55
N ARG A 59 3.88 -16.78 3.41
CA ARG A 59 4.81 -17.89 3.66
C ARG A 59 5.04 -18.76 2.43
N ALA A 60 3.99 -19.05 1.66
CA ALA A 60 4.11 -19.77 0.40
C ALA A 60 4.96 -19.01 -0.65
N ALA A 61 5.07 -17.69 -0.51
CA ALA A 61 5.94 -16.85 -1.32
C ALA A 61 7.39 -16.77 -0.78
N GLY A 62 7.69 -17.44 0.32
CA GLY A 62 8.96 -17.34 1.03
C GLY A 62 9.17 -15.98 1.71
N TRP A 63 8.09 -15.24 1.97
CA TRP A 63 8.19 -13.98 2.69
C TRP A 63 8.45 -14.21 4.18
N SER A 64 9.25 -13.33 4.78
CA SER A 64 9.36 -13.23 6.23
C SER A 64 8.04 -12.78 6.84
N ASP A 65 7.79 -13.20 8.08
CA ASP A 65 6.62 -12.79 8.86
C ASP A 65 6.79 -11.37 9.46
N GLU A 66 7.78 -10.59 9.03
CA GLU A 66 8.16 -9.30 9.64
C GLU A 66 7.31 -8.12 9.15
N TRP A 67 6.00 -8.30 9.10
CA TRP A 67 4.98 -7.32 8.74
C TRP A 67 3.71 -7.55 9.59
N ASP A 68 2.92 -6.53 9.85
CA ASP A 68 1.72 -6.67 10.70
C ASP A 68 0.45 -6.23 9.98
N ARG A 69 0.59 -5.32 9.01
CA ARG A 69 -0.52 -4.70 8.28
C ARG A 69 -0.18 -4.61 6.81
N MET A 70 -1.17 -4.86 5.98
CA MET A 70 -1.19 -4.53 4.56
C MET A 70 -2.37 -3.59 4.29
N VAL A 71 -2.12 -2.51 3.57
CA VAL A 71 -3.14 -1.55 3.13
C VAL A 71 -3.05 -1.33 1.63
N ASP A 72 -4.18 -0.97 1.04
CA ASP A 72 -4.26 -0.62 -0.38
C ASP A 72 -3.89 0.84 -0.62
N VAL A 73 -3.11 1.08 -1.67
CA VAL A 73 -2.75 2.42 -2.15
C VAL A 73 -3.19 2.53 -3.60
N TRP A 74 -4.39 3.08 -3.76
CA TRP A 74 -5.00 3.36 -5.07
C TRP A 74 -4.75 4.82 -5.47
N GLU A 75 -5.02 5.12 -6.73
CA GLU A 75 -5.19 6.49 -7.24
C GLU A 75 -6.09 7.34 -6.29
N HIS A 76 -5.75 8.62 -6.16
CA HIS A 76 -6.38 9.56 -5.21
C HIS A 76 -6.16 9.29 -3.71
N THR A 77 -5.37 8.27 -3.33
CA THR A 77 -4.96 8.13 -1.92
C THR A 77 -4.12 9.35 -1.52
N ASP A 78 -4.60 10.14 -0.57
CA ASP A 78 -3.82 11.23 0.00
C ASP A 78 -2.96 10.77 1.19
N GLU A 79 -1.95 11.58 1.54
CA GLU A 79 -0.97 11.26 2.59
C GLU A 79 -1.62 11.10 3.98
N ALA A 80 -2.63 11.92 4.31
CA ALA A 80 -3.27 11.88 5.62
C ALA A 80 -4.11 10.61 5.77
N GLU A 81 -4.84 10.24 4.72
CA GLU A 81 -5.58 8.99 4.64
C GLU A 81 -4.63 7.79 4.74
N LEU A 82 -3.54 7.79 3.96
CA LEU A 82 -2.59 6.69 4.00
C LEU A 82 -1.96 6.53 5.38
N ASN A 83 -1.51 7.64 5.99
CA ASN A 83 -0.92 7.63 7.34
C ASN A 83 -1.89 7.12 8.41
N SER A 84 -3.18 7.46 8.29
CA SER A 84 -4.22 6.99 9.19
C SER A 84 -4.42 5.46 9.06
N ARG A 85 -4.62 4.96 7.84
CA ARG A 85 -4.87 3.53 7.58
C ARG A 85 -3.64 2.65 7.87
N ALA A 86 -2.47 3.12 7.47
CA ALA A 86 -1.19 2.44 7.66
C ALA A 86 -0.65 2.55 9.10
N GLN A 87 -1.22 3.45 9.93
CA GLN A 87 -0.71 3.79 11.25
C GLN A 87 0.75 4.28 11.23
N THR A 88 1.05 5.16 10.27
CA THR A 88 2.40 5.72 10.02
C THR A 88 2.42 7.25 10.17
N PRO A 89 1.93 7.83 11.27
CA PRO A 89 1.90 9.29 11.41
C PRO A 89 3.32 9.88 11.31
N GLY A 90 3.45 11.01 10.61
CA GLY A 90 4.74 11.68 10.39
C GLY A 90 5.62 11.07 9.30
N TYR A 91 5.09 10.12 8.51
CA TYR A 91 5.71 9.70 7.24
C TYR A 91 5.20 10.56 6.08
N CYS A 92 6.10 10.83 5.14
CA CYS A 92 5.77 11.39 3.84
C CYS A 92 5.90 10.33 2.74
N TRP A 93 5.11 10.47 1.68
CA TRP A 93 5.05 9.50 0.59
C TRP A 93 5.50 10.10 -0.74
N ASP A 94 6.46 9.44 -1.36
CA ASP A 94 6.93 9.74 -2.70
C ASP A 94 6.35 8.74 -3.70
N GLY A 95 6.04 9.20 -4.92
CA GLY A 95 5.59 8.32 -5.99
C GLY A 95 4.21 7.70 -5.80
N LEU A 96 3.33 8.29 -4.97
CA LEU A 96 1.93 7.84 -4.85
C LEU A 96 1.28 7.76 -6.25
N PRO A 97 0.37 6.78 -6.49
CA PRO A 97 -0.33 6.68 -7.75
C PRO A 97 -1.04 7.99 -8.09
N ALA A 98 -0.59 8.66 -9.17
CA ALA A 98 -1.29 9.80 -9.72
C ALA A 98 -2.57 9.31 -10.39
N SER A 99 -3.62 10.13 -10.37
CA SER A 99 -4.78 9.93 -11.23
C SER A 99 -4.31 9.95 -12.68
N ALA A 100 -4.52 8.86 -13.42
CA ALA A 100 -4.21 8.86 -14.84
C ALA A 100 -5.14 9.86 -15.54
N PRO A 101 -4.62 10.83 -16.32
CA PRO A 101 -5.46 11.78 -17.04
C PRO A 101 -6.28 11.11 -18.15
N ASP A 102 -5.82 9.97 -18.66
CA ASP A 102 -6.48 9.19 -19.70
C ASP A 102 -6.73 7.74 -19.26
N SER A 103 -7.94 7.25 -19.53
CA SER A 103 -8.42 5.91 -19.18
C SER A 103 -7.66 4.76 -19.84
N ASP A 104 -6.84 5.04 -20.85
CA ASP A 104 -6.14 4.04 -21.65
C ASP A 104 -4.93 3.44 -20.92
N HIS A 105 -4.44 4.14 -19.89
CA HIS A 105 -3.34 3.69 -19.04
C HIS A 105 -3.71 3.85 -17.56
N PRO A 106 -4.56 2.97 -17.03
CA PRO A 106 -4.92 3.02 -15.61
C PRO A 106 -3.66 2.91 -14.75
N SER A 107 -3.48 3.86 -13.83
CA SER A 107 -2.31 3.91 -12.95
C SER A 107 -2.18 2.63 -12.12
N ASP A 108 -0.97 2.12 -11.95
CA ASP A 108 -0.71 1.00 -11.04
C ASP A 108 -1.18 1.35 -9.62
N GLY A 109 -1.60 0.34 -8.87
CA GLY A 109 -1.81 0.45 -7.43
C GLY A 109 -0.76 -0.33 -6.64
N PHE A 110 -0.76 -0.15 -5.32
CA PHE A 110 0.20 -0.80 -4.44
C PHE A 110 -0.44 -1.42 -3.21
N TYR A 111 -0.01 -2.63 -2.86
CA TYR A 111 -0.18 -3.17 -1.52
C TYR A 111 1.00 -2.71 -0.68
N LEU A 112 0.76 -1.84 0.31
CA LEU A 112 1.78 -1.37 1.24
C LEU A 112 1.81 -2.24 2.49
N PHE A 113 2.97 -2.81 2.80
CA PHE A 113 3.22 -3.59 4.00
C PHE A 113 3.91 -2.74 5.07
N VAL A 114 3.41 -2.83 6.30
CA VAL A 114 3.83 -2.03 7.45
C VAL A 114 4.16 -2.97 8.60
N ARG A 115 5.20 -2.62 9.35
CA ARG A 115 5.56 -3.23 10.63
C ARG A 115 5.72 -2.16 11.68
N ASP A 116 5.10 -2.32 12.85
CA ASP A 116 5.29 -1.39 13.98
C ASP A 116 5.14 0.10 13.61
N GLY A 117 4.22 0.42 12.70
CA GLY A 117 3.98 1.79 12.22
C GLY A 117 5.10 2.36 11.33
N ARG A 118 5.88 1.50 10.68
CA ARG A 118 6.90 1.82 9.68
C ARG A 118 6.58 1.12 8.36
N PRO A 119 6.53 1.83 7.22
CA PRO A 119 6.40 1.19 5.92
C PRO A 119 7.67 0.38 5.61
N VAL A 120 7.50 -0.87 5.19
CA VAL A 120 8.60 -1.82 5.02
C VAL A 120 8.84 -2.13 3.55
N GLN A 121 7.77 -2.45 2.82
CA GLN A 121 7.84 -2.88 1.43
C GLN A 121 6.48 -2.65 0.77
N PHE A 122 6.47 -2.49 -0.56
CA PHE A 122 5.24 -2.45 -1.34
C PHE A 122 5.26 -3.52 -2.43
N VAL A 123 4.07 -3.98 -2.84
CA VAL A 123 3.88 -4.81 -4.03
C VAL A 123 3.03 -4.03 -5.03
N ARG A 124 3.59 -3.75 -6.19
CA ARG A 124 2.89 -3.09 -7.31
C ARG A 124 1.94 -4.08 -7.98
N TYR A 125 0.72 -3.64 -8.28
CA TYR A 125 -0.25 -4.38 -9.08
C TYR A 125 -0.83 -3.50 -10.20
N GLN A 126 -1.28 -4.14 -11.27
CA GLN A 126 -1.96 -3.45 -12.38
C GLN A 126 -3.46 -3.41 -12.11
N LEU A 127 -4.15 -2.33 -12.45
CA LEU A 127 -5.61 -2.25 -12.26
C LEU A 127 -6.41 -3.26 -13.10
N SER A 128 -5.87 -3.68 -14.25
CA SER A 128 -6.45 -4.78 -15.03
C SER A 128 -6.26 -6.15 -14.36
N ARG A 129 -5.27 -6.28 -13.48
CA ARG A 129 -4.86 -7.54 -12.87
C ARG A 129 -4.35 -7.28 -11.46
N TYR A 130 -5.25 -7.26 -10.48
CA TYR A 130 -4.92 -7.24 -9.06
C TYR A 130 -5.64 -8.39 -8.35
N PRO A 131 -4.96 -9.23 -7.55
CA PRO A 131 -5.55 -10.45 -7.00
C PRO A 131 -6.43 -10.23 -5.76
N ILE A 132 -6.10 -9.23 -4.94
CA ILE A 132 -6.81 -8.91 -3.71
C ILE A 132 -7.53 -7.58 -3.88
N GLN A 133 -8.84 -7.57 -3.72
CA GLN A 133 -9.62 -6.35 -3.70
C GLN A 133 -9.86 -5.92 -2.26
N LEU A 134 -9.33 -4.76 -1.89
CA LEU A 134 -9.59 -4.12 -0.61
C LEU A 134 -10.56 -2.96 -0.82
N LEU A 135 -11.61 -2.89 0.00
CA LEU A 135 -12.42 -1.69 0.07
C LEU A 135 -11.65 -0.60 0.83
N ARG A 136 -11.98 0.67 0.56
CA ARG A 136 -11.35 1.80 1.24
C ARG A 136 -11.46 1.66 2.76
N GLY A 137 -10.34 1.79 3.46
CA GLY A 137 -10.25 1.66 4.92
C GLY A 137 -10.11 0.23 5.45
N VAL A 138 -10.17 -0.80 4.59
CA VAL A 138 -9.89 -2.17 5.00
C VAL A 138 -8.39 -2.37 5.19
N VAL A 139 -8.02 -2.96 6.33
CA VAL A 139 -6.65 -3.35 6.67
C VAL A 139 -6.58 -4.86 6.72
N VAL A 140 -5.55 -5.43 6.11
CA VAL A 140 -5.27 -6.87 6.14
C VAL A 140 -4.16 -7.14 7.15
N THR A 141 -4.41 -8.03 8.10
CA THR A 141 -3.40 -8.57 9.02
C THR A 141 -2.98 -9.96 8.56
N LYS A 142 -2.03 -10.56 9.27
CA LYS A 142 -1.61 -11.96 9.05
C LYS A 142 -2.79 -12.94 9.13
N GLU A 143 -3.67 -12.75 10.11
CA GLU A 143 -4.81 -13.63 10.37
C GLU A 143 -6.01 -13.33 9.46
N THR A 144 -5.99 -12.23 8.70
CA THR A 144 -7.09 -11.91 7.78
C THR A 144 -7.28 -13.05 6.78
N VAL A 145 -8.46 -13.65 6.84
CA VAL A 145 -8.87 -14.70 5.92
C VAL A 145 -9.36 -14.06 4.64
N LEU A 146 -8.74 -14.45 3.52
CA LEU A 146 -9.11 -14.02 2.19
C LEU A 146 -9.98 -15.09 1.54
N THR A 147 -11.14 -14.69 1.01
CA THR A 147 -12.07 -15.57 0.31
C THR A 147 -12.31 -15.07 -1.10
N TYR A 148 -12.43 -16.00 -2.03
CA TYR A 148 -12.80 -15.70 -3.41
C TYR A 148 -14.25 -15.21 -3.51
N GLN A 149 -14.44 -13.98 -3.98
CA GLN A 149 -15.74 -13.35 -4.18
C GLN A 149 -15.78 -12.62 -5.53
N GLY A 150 -16.75 -12.96 -6.38
CA GLY A 150 -16.86 -12.45 -7.74
C GLY A 150 -15.71 -12.95 -8.62
N SER A 151 -14.62 -12.19 -8.64
CA SER A 151 -13.40 -12.49 -9.40
C SER A 151 -12.10 -12.26 -8.61
N LYS A 152 -12.21 -11.89 -7.33
CA LYS A 152 -11.09 -11.40 -6.51
C LYS A 152 -11.07 -12.08 -5.15
N LEU A 153 -9.90 -12.12 -4.52
CA LEU A 153 -9.80 -12.38 -3.10
C LEU A 153 -10.25 -11.13 -2.34
N ARG A 154 -11.06 -11.32 -1.29
CA ARG A 154 -11.51 -10.25 -0.40
C ARG A 154 -11.36 -10.68 1.06
N PRO A 155 -10.98 -9.77 1.97
CA PRO A 155 -11.06 -10.00 3.40
C PRO A 155 -12.49 -10.37 3.83
N GLN A 156 -12.61 -11.36 4.71
CA GLN A 156 -13.86 -11.66 5.42
C GLN A 156 -14.14 -10.67 6.54
#